data_AF-A0A350ZYV8-F1
#
_entry.id   AF-A0A350ZYV8-F1
#
_cell.length_a   1.000
_cell.length_b   1.000
_cell.length_c   1.000
_cell.angle_alpha   90.00
_cell.angle_beta   90.00
_cell.angle_gamma   90.00
#
_symmetry.space_group_name_H-M   'P 1'
#
loop_
_entity.id
_entity.type
_entity.pdbx_description
1 polymer ?
#
loop_
_entity_poly.entity_id
_entity_poly.type
_entity_poly.pdbx_seq_one_letter_code
_entity_poly.pdbx_strand_id
1 'polypeptide(L)' 'MAEHFFSPCPRGLETALAAELEGLGARQVQAVLGGVGWQGDWTACQRANLESRIATRVLWRVGQG' A
#
# COMPACT_ATOMS: atom_id res chain seq x y z
N MET A 1 -7.10 -13.84 -5.54
CA MET A 1 -5.97 -13.46 -6.43
C MET A 1 -5.29 -12.26 -5.80
N ALA A 2 -3.97 -12.16 -5.91
CA ALA A 2 -3.21 -11.05 -5.35
C ALA A 2 -2.91 -10.03 -6.45
N GLU A 3 -3.25 -8.78 -6.22
CA GLU A 3 -3.09 -7.65 -7.12
C GLU A 3 -1.91 -6.78 -6.70
N HIS A 4 -1.44 -5.91 -7.60
CA HIS A 4 -0.38 -4.95 -7.32
C HIS A 4 -0.98 -3.57 -7.00
N PHE A 5 -0.56 -3.02 -5.87
CA PHE A 5 -1.01 -1.72 -5.38
C PHE A 5 0.16 -0.77 -5.13
N PHE A 6 -0.15 0.53 -5.11
CA PHE A 6 0.73 1.58 -4.65
C PHE A 6 -0.02 2.55 -3.75
N SER A 7 0.54 2.84 -2.58
CA SER A 7 -0.03 3.75 -1.59
C SER A 7 0.93 4.90 -1.34
N PRO A 8 0.69 6.11 -1.88
CA PRO A 8 1.51 7.27 -1.59
C PRO A 8 1.27 7.83 -0.19
N CYS A 9 2.31 8.44 0.38
CA CYS A 9 2.30 9.05 1.72
C CYS A 9 3.16 10.33 1.75
N PRO A 10 3.02 11.17 2.80
CA PRO A 10 3.97 12.24 3.07
C PRO A 10 5.42 11.73 3.18
N ARG A 11 6.38 12.57 2.77
CA ARG A 11 7.81 12.25 2.81
C ARG A 11 8.24 11.95 4.26
N GLY A 12 9.03 10.89 4.43
CA GLY A 12 9.53 10.43 5.73
C GLY A 12 8.60 9.45 6.44
N LEU A 13 7.39 9.18 5.91
CA LEU A 13 6.45 8.22 6.47
C LEU A 13 6.43 6.87 5.72
N GLU A 14 7.27 6.68 4.71
CA GLU A 14 7.28 5.49 3.86
C GLU A 14 7.50 4.20 4.67
N THR A 15 8.46 4.19 5.60
CA THR A 15 8.74 3.04 6.47
C THR A 15 7.59 2.76 7.44
N ALA A 16 6.95 3.81 7.96
CA ALA A 16 5.81 3.67 8.85
C ALA A 16 4.57 3.14 8.11
N LEU A 17 4.32 3.63 6.89
CA LEU A 17 3.27 3.11 6.03
C LEU A 17 3.53 1.66 5.62
N ALA A 18 4.79 1.30 5.35
CA ALA A 18 5.13 -0.08 5.01
C ALA A 18 4.76 -1.05 6.14
N ALA A 19 5.15 -0.74 7.38
CA ALA A 19 4.78 -1.54 8.55
C ALA A 19 3.27 -1.59 8.79
N GLU A 20 2.55 -0.47 8.59
CA GLU A 20 1.09 -0.42 8.69
C GLU A 20 0.43 -1.34 7.65
N LEU A 21 0.86 -1.27 6.38
CA LEU A 21 0.32 -2.09 5.31
C LEU A 21 0.58 -3.58 5.54
N GLU A 22 1.77 -3.97 6.01
CA GLU A 22 2.06 -5.36 6.41
C GLU A 22 1.07 -5.87 7.46
N GLY A 23 0.78 -5.05 8.49
CA GLY A 23 -0.23 -5.36 9.50
C GLY A 23 -1.65 -5.50 8.95
N LEU A 24 -1.98 -4.78 7.88
CA LEU A 24 -3.28 -4.84 7.19
C LEU A 24 -3.40 -6.00 6.19
N GLY A 25 -2.34 -6.82 6.04
CA GLY A 25 -2.32 -7.99 5.17
C GLY A 25 -1.68 -7.77 3.80
N ALA A 26 -0.98 -6.63 3.62
CA ALA A 26 -0.13 -6.43 2.45
C ALA A 26 1.08 -7.37 2.49
N ARG A 27 1.55 -7.75 1.31
CA ARG A 27 2.70 -8.62 1.06
C ARG A 27 3.62 -7.96 0.06
N GLN A 28 4.88 -8.40 -0.02
CA GLN A 28 5.87 -7.85 -0.95
C GLN A 28 5.94 -6.31 -0.86
N VAL A 29 5.98 -5.80 0.37
CA VAL A 29 5.88 -4.38 0.69
C VAL A 29 7.24 -3.72 0.46
N GLN A 30 7.25 -2.63 -0.32
CA GLN A 30 8.45 -1.90 -0.70
C GLN A 30 8.23 -0.41 -0.55
N ALA A 31 8.88 0.18 0.45
CA ALA A 31 8.97 1.63 0.60
C ALA A 31 9.84 2.22 -0.52
N VAL A 32 9.32 3.25 -1.18
CA VAL A 32 10.01 4.05 -2.21
C VAL A 32 9.75 5.52 -1.96
N LEU A 33 10.54 6.42 -2.52
CA LEU A 33 10.36 7.86 -2.30
C LEU A 33 8.91 8.31 -2.61
N GLY A 34 8.19 8.77 -1.58
CA GLY A 34 6.81 9.27 -1.72
C GLY A 34 5.70 8.21 -1.63
N GLY A 35 6.01 6.95 -1.29
CA GLY A 35 4.98 5.94 -1.07
C GLY A 35 5.47 4.52 -0.87
N VAL A 36 4.54 3.57 -0.92
CA VAL A 36 4.81 2.16 -0.70
C VAL A 36 4.13 1.34 -1.81
N GLY A 37 4.93 0.56 -2.55
CA GLY A 37 4.42 -0.48 -3.44
C GLY A 37 4.16 -1.76 -2.66
N TRP A 38 3.08 -2.47 -2.96
CA TRP A 38 2.73 -3.70 -2.23
C TRP A 38 1.79 -4.60 -3.05
N GLN A 39 1.60 -5.83 -2.58
CA GLN A 39 0.70 -6.81 -3.16
C GLN A 39 -0.32 -7.28 -2.13
N GLY A 40 -1.56 -7.52 -2.55
CA GLY A 40 -2.61 -7.96 -1.64
C GLY A 40 -3.84 -8.46 -2.38
N ASP A 41 -4.72 -9.17 -1.68
CA ASP A 41 -6.05 -9.44 -2.21
C ASP A 41 -6.99 -8.24 -1.96
N TRP A 42 -8.24 -8.37 -2.40
CA TRP A 42 -9.25 -7.33 -2.20
C TRP A 42 -9.58 -7.07 -0.72
N THR A 43 -9.39 -8.06 0.16
CA THR A 43 -9.56 -7.85 1.60
C THR A 43 -8.45 -6.96 2.16
N ALA A 44 -7.19 -7.19 1.78
CA ALA A 44 -6.09 -6.30 2.12
C ALA A 44 -6.28 -4.89 1.55
N CYS A 45 -6.78 -4.76 0.31
CA CYS A 45 -7.15 -3.49 -0.30
C CYS A 45 -8.23 -2.75 0.48
N GLN A 46 -9.31 -3.45 0.87
CA GLN A 46 -10.39 -2.87 1.66
C GLN A 46 -9.88 -2.39 3.03
N ARG A 47 -9.09 -3.20 3.73
CA ARG A 47 -8.47 -2.85 5.02
C ARG A 47 -7.55 -1.64 4.88
N ALA A 48 -6.69 -1.61 3.87
CA ALA A 48 -5.83 -0.47 3.58
C ALA A 48 -6.63 0.83 3.36
N ASN A 49 -7.82 0.77 2.75
CA ASN A 49 -8.66 1.97 2.59
C ASN A 49 -9.41 2.38 3.86
N LEU A 50 -9.85 1.42 4.69
CA LEU A 50 -10.65 1.69 5.88
C LEU A 50 -9.81 2.04 7.11
N GLU A 51 -8.61 1.47 7.21
CA GLU A 51 -7.83 1.45 8.45
C GLU A 51 -6.50 2.19 8.34
N SER A 52 -5.99 2.43 7.12
CA SER A 52 -4.74 3.16 6.97
C SER A 52 -4.88 4.60 7.47
N ARG A 53 -3.90 5.05 8.25
CA ARG A 53 -3.83 6.42 8.79
C ARG A 53 -2.76 7.25 8.10
N ILE A 54 -1.93 6.61 7.28
CA ILE A 54 -0.78 7.23 6.63
C ILE A 54 -0.97 7.30 5.11
N ALA A 55 -1.58 6.29 4.48
CA ALA A 55 -1.80 6.29 3.04
C ALA A 55 -2.78 7.41 2.66
N THR A 56 -2.39 8.21 1.67
CA THR A 56 -3.27 9.25 1.12
C THR A 56 -4.29 8.70 0.12
N ARG A 57 -3.98 7.54 -0.49
CA ARG A 57 -4.84 6.76 -1.41
C ARG A 57 -4.26 5.36 -1.57
N VAL A 58 -5.09 4.43 -2.07
CA VAL A 58 -4.66 3.09 -2.49
C VAL A 58 -4.91 2.98 -3.99
N LEU A 59 -3.86 2.82 -4.79
CA LEU A 59 -3.94 2.74 -6.26
C LEU A 59 -3.73 1.31 -6.72
N TRP A 60 -4.63 0.78 -7.55
CA TRP A 60 -4.47 -0.51 -8.21
C TRP A 60 -3.76 -0.36 -9.56
N ARG A 61 -2.76 -1.21 -9.84
CA ARG A 61 -2.11 -1.27 -11.14
C ARG A 61 -2.94 -2.14 -12.10
N VAL A 62 -3.60 -1.50 -13.07
CA VAL A 62 -4.41 -2.15 -14.12
C VAL A 62 -3.64 -2.42 -15.42
N GLY A 63 -2.42 -1.90 -15.55
CA GLY A 63 -1.58 -2.05 -16.73
C GLY A 63 -0.23 -1.34 -16.58
N GLN A 64 0.67 -1.54 -17.54
CA GLN A 64 1.95 -0.84 -17.67
C GLN A 64 2.21 -0.54 -19.15
N GLY A 65 2.81 0.61 -19.45
CA GLY A 65 3.19 1.05 -20.79
C GLY A 65 4.69 1.22 -20.92
#